data_AF-A0A969Y215-F1
#
_entry.id   AF-A0A969Y215-F1
#
_cell.length_a   1.000
_cell.length_b   1.000
_cell.length_c   1.000
_cell.angle_alpha   90.00
_cell.angle_beta   90.00
_cell.angle_gamma   90.00
#
_symmetry.space_group_name_H-M   'P 1'
#
loop_
_entity.id
_entity.type
_entity.pdbx_description
1 polymer ?
#
loop_
_entity_poly.entity_id
_entity_poly.type
_entity_poly.pdbx_seq_one_letter_code
_entity_poly.pdbx_strand_id
1 'polypeptide(L)'
;CHWGKMFKGRLMIRNDSLMNLSPATYRDLVFPHDQRLLRQFGGGAIHYCGRGDHFIEIMSGTEGLTCIQLSQPHLNDMETIFAHTVDKGLVLMDLTAEAARAAGSRCRGRVQAPRGGVLCPTGPAVKDR
;
A
#
# COMPACT_ATOMS: atom_id res chain seq x y z
N CYS A 1 0.46 -4.98 15.51
CA CYS A 1 -0.88 -4.43 15.26
C CYS A 1 -0.77 -2.91 15.25
N HIS A 2 -1.27 -2.24 14.20
CA HIS A 2 -1.35 -0.77 14.10
C HIS A 2 -2.74 -0.40 13.57
N TRP A 3 -3.44 0.55 14.19
CA TRP A 3 -4.86 0.88 13.92
C TRP A 3 -5.81 -0.34 13.88
N GLY A 4 -5.57 -1.35 14.71
CA GLY A 4 -6.35 -2.59 14.68
C GLY A 4 -6.09 -3.47 13.45
N LYS A 5 -5.06 -3.16 12.65
CA LYS A 5 -4.64 -3.91 11.46
C LYS A 5 -3.33 -4.64 11.70
N MET A 6 -3.23 -5.79 11.06
CA MET A 6 -2.01 -6.58 11.00
C MET A 6 -1.38 -6.42 9.63
N PHE A 7 -0.06 -6.22 9.62
CA PHE A 7 0.77 -6.20 8.43
C PHE A 7 2.01 -7.06 8.71
N LYS A 8 2.69 -7.52 7.66
CA LYS A 8 3.92 -8.31 7.80
C LYS A 8 5.09 -7.39 8.13
N GLY A 9 5.93 -7.79 9.09
CA GLY A 9 7.08 -7.00 9.54
C GLY A 9 6.84 -6.31 10.89
N ARG A 10 7.76 -5.43 11.27
CA ARG A 10 7.84 -4.86 12.63
C ARG A 10 7.66 -3.35 12.68
N LEU A 11 7.80 -2.67 11.55
CA LEU A 11 7.81 -1.21 11.46
C LEU A 11 6.65 -0.69 10.62
N MET A 12 6.00 0.38 11.08
CA MET A 12 5.11 1.23 10.28
C MET A 12 5.74 2.62 10.17
N ILE A 13 6.12 3.03 8.98
CA ILE A 13 6.60 4.39 8.70
C ILE A 13 5.42 5.26 8.26
N ARG A 14 5.35 6.49 8.75
CA ARG A 14 4.29 7.45 8.40
C ARG A 14 4.84 8.63 7.61
N ASN A 15 4.59 8.62 6.30
CA ASN A 15 4.99 9.65 5.36
C ASN A 15 3.80 10.56 5.01
N ASP A 16 3.22 11.19 6.03
CA ASP A 16 2.00 11.98 5.89
C ASP A 16 2.18 13.27 5.09
N SER A 17 3.40 13.80 5.00
CA SER A 17 3.69 15.08 4.32
C SER A 17 4.29 14.89 2.93
N LEU A 18 4.42 13.63 2.48
CA LEU A 18 5.19 13.31 1.28
C LEU A 18 4.54 13.79 -0.02
N MET A 19 3.21 13.99 -0.01
CA MET A 19 2.49 14.60 -1.13
C MET A 19 3.00 16.00 -1.50
N ASN A 20 3.63 16.71 -0.55
CA ASN A 20 4.17 18.05 -0.76
C ASN A 20 5.54 18.05 -1.44
N LEU A 21 6.15 16.87 -1.64
CA LEU A 21 7.47 16.74 -2.21
C LEU A 21 7.40 16.26 -3.66
N SER A 22 8.36 16.73 -4.47
CA SER A 22 8.58 16.17 -5.79
C SER A 22 9.11 14.74 -5.70
N PRO A 23 8.96 13.91 -6.75
CA PRO A 23 9.53 12.55 -6.75
C PRO A 23 11.05 12.54 -6.57
N ALA A 24 11.75 13.54 -7.12
CA ALA A 24 13.19 13.69 -6.96
C ALA A 24 13.55 14.02 -5.49
N THR A 25 12.84 14.96 -4.87
CA THR A 25 13.03 15.29 -3.46
C THR A 25 12.76 14.09 -2.54
N TYR A 26 11.73 13.30 -2.82
CA TYR A 26 11.47 12.06 -2.09
C TYR A 26 12.65 11.07 -2.23
N ARG A 27 13.09 10.82 -3.47
CA ARG A 27 14.19 9.91 -3.78
C ARG A 27 15.48 10.29 -3.05
N ASP A 28 15.81 11.57 -3.02
CA ASP A 28 17.12 12.02 -2.58
C ASP A 28 17.16 12.24 -1.05
N LEU A 29 16.05 12.68 -0.44
CA LEU A 29 16.06 13.12 0.96
C LEU A 29 15.31 12.20 1.93
N VAL A 30 14.35 11.39 1.47
CA VAL A 30 13.49 10.61 2.39
C VAL A 30 13.65 9.11 2.15
N PHE A 31 13.59 8.66 0.90
CA PHE A 31 13.72 7.24 0.54
C PHE A 31 14.95 6.54 1.15
N PRO A 32 16.15 7.15 1.22
CA PRO A 32 17.31 6.50 1.83
C PRO A 32 17.12 6.21 3.33
N HIS A 33 16.31 7.02 4.01
CA HIS A 33 15.97 6.83 5.41
C HIS A 33 14.93 5.73 5.59
N ASP A 34 13.87 5.72 4.78
CA ASP A 34 12.87 4.66 4.77
C ASP A 34 13.52 3.29 4.52
N GLN A 35 14.41 3.22 3.53
CA GLN A 35 15.16 2.01 3.21
C GLN A 35 16.03 1.54 4.37
N ARG A 36 16.77 2.46 5.00
CA ARG A 36 17.64 2.12 6.14
C ARG A 36 16.82 1.57 7.30
N LEU A 37 15.70 2.22 7.62
CA LEU A 37 14.82 1.82 8.71
C LEU A 37 14.19 0.45 8.44
N LEU A 38 13.60 0.24 7.26
CA LEU A 38 13.00 -1.05 6.93
C LEU A 38 14.02 -2.19 6.93
N ARG A 39 15.24 -1.96 6.43
CA ARG A 39 16.32 -2.96 6.52
C ARG A 39 16.70 -3.26 7.97
N GLN A 40 16.91 -2.24 8.79
CA GLN A 40 17.34 -2.39 10.18
C GLN A 40 16.32 -3.14 11.04
N PHE A 41 15.03 -2.90 10.82
CA PHE A 41 13.95 -3.49 11.63
C PHE A 41 13.36 -4.77 11.04
N GLY A 42 13.91 -5.30 9.94
CA GLY A 42 13.48 -6.56 9.33
C GLY A 42 12.18 -6.45 8.54
N GLY A 43 11.91 -5.27 7.97
CA GLY A 43 10.78 -5.00 7.09
C GLY A 43 9.51 -4.54 7.80
N GLY A 44 8.51 -4.19 6.99
CA GLY A 44 7.30 -3.55 7.51
C GLY A 44 6.41 -2.94 6.44
N ALA A 45 5.75 -1.86 6.83
CA ALA A 45 4.77 -1.13 6.04
C ALA A 45 5.07 0.37 6.00
N ILE A 46 4.62 1.04 4.95
CA ILE A 46 4.63 2.50 4.84
C ILE A 46 3.19 2.98 4.68
N HIS A 47 2.84 4.02 5.42
CA HIS A 47 1.62 4.78 5.29
C HIS A 47 1.91 6.13 4.62
N TYR A 48 1.01 6.57 3.75
CA TYR A 48 0.99 7.96 3.30
C TYR A 48 -0.43 8.53 3.22
N CYS A 49 -0.50 9.85 3.32
CA CYS A 49 -1.70 10.66 3.13
C CYS A 49 -1.67 11.36 1.78
N GLY A 50 -2.85 11.72 1.29
CA GLY A 50 -3.05 12.51 0.08
C GLY A 50 -2.76 11.75 -1.22
N ARG A 51 -2.31 12.50 -2.22
CA ARG A 51 -1.88 11.98 -3.51
C ARG A 51 -0.41 11.54 -3.44
N GLY A 52 -0.14 10.32 -3.89
CA GLY A 52 1.19 9.71 -3.92
C GLY A 52 1.47 8.85 -5.14
N ASP A 53 0.58 8.87 -6.14
CA ASP A 53 0.80 8.23 -7.44
C ASP A 53 2.08 8.71 -8.14
N HIS A 54 2.53 9.94 -7.89
CA HIS A 54 3.78 10.48 -8.43
C HIS A 54 5.05 9.92 -7.79
N PHE A 55 4.99 9.28 -6.62
CA PHE A 55 6.16 8.69 -5.95
C PHE A 55 6.02 7.21 -5.61
N ILE A 56 4.86 6.61 -5.87
CA ILE A 56 4.57 5.21 -5.50
C ILE A 56 5.56 4.22 -6.13
N GLU A 57 6.03 4.50 -7.34
CA GLU A 57 7.04 3.68 -8.01
C GLU A 57 8.32 3.60 -7.18
N ILE A 58 8.84 4.74 -6.71
CA ILE A 58 10.05 4.81 -5.89
C ILE A 58 9.81 4.11 -4.55
N MET A 59 8.69 4.40 -3.88
CA MET A 59 8.34 3.81 -2.59
C MET A 59 8.22 2.29 -2.68
N SER A 60 7.62 1.77 -3.74
CA SER A 60 7.46 0.33 -3.95
C SER A 60 8.79 -0.41 -4.15
N GLY A 61 9.87 0.32 -4.48
CA GLY A 61 11.22 -0.23 -4.61
C GLY A 61 11.94 -0.42 -3.28
N THR A 62 11.37 -0.03 -2.14
CA THR A 62 12.03 -0.18 -0.85
C THR A 62 12.13 -1.64 -0.44
N GLU A 63 13.36 -2.13 -0.27
CA GLU A 63 13.65 -3.50 0.18
C GLU A 63 13.08 -3.71 1.59
N GLY A 64 12.34 -4.81 1.78
CA GLY A 64 11.68 -5.14 3.05
C GLY A 64 10.30 -4.50 3.23
N LEU A 65 9.83 -3.68 2.28
CA LEU A 65 8.45 -3.22 2.25
C LEU A 65 7.51 -4.38 1.88
N THR A 66 6.45 -4.56 2.65
CA THR A 66 5.47 -5.64 2.43
C THR A 66 4.06 -5.11 2.23
N CYS A 67 3.79 -3.89 2.68
CA CYS A 67 2.47 -3.32 2.75
C CYS A 67 2.54 -1.80 2.62
N ILE A 68 1.58 -1.24 1.88
CA ILE A 68 1.35 0.19 1.79
C ILE A 68 -0.06 0.47 2.27
N GLN A 69 -0.22 1.43 3.18
CA GLN A 69 -1.53 1.95 3.58
C GLN A 69 -1.75 3.28 2.87
N LEU A 70 -2.81 3.32 2.06
CA LEU A 70 -3.24 4.49 1.28
C LEU A 70 -4.54 5.02 1.87
N SER A 71 -4.49 6.16 2.56
CA SER A 71 -5.66 6.68 3.29
C SER A 71 -6.69 7.39 2.42
N GLN A 72 -6.32 7.95 1.26
CA GLN A 72 -7.25 8.62 0.32
C GLN A 72 -7.08 8.11 -1.12
N PRO A 73 -7.60 6.91 -1.45
CA PRO A 73 -7.46 6.35 -2.80
C PRO A 73 -8.07 7.24 -3.89
N HIS A 74 -9.15 7.97 -3.60
CA HIS A 74 -9.81 8.87 -4.55
C HIS A 74 -8.96 10.08 -5.00
N LEU A 75 -7.82 10.35 -4.36
CA LEU A 75 -6.90 11.42 -4.76
C LEU A 75 -5.77 10.93 -5.68
N ASN A 76 -5.73 9.64 -6.01
CA ASN A 76 -4.63 8.99 -6.71
C ASN A 76 -5.15 8.38 -8.02
N ASP A 77 -4.29 8.32 -9.05
CA ASP A 77 -4.49 7.38 -10.14
C ASP A 77 -4.32 5.95 -9.63
N MET A 78 -5.45 5.27 -9.40
CA MET A 78 -5.46 3.93 -8.83
C MET A 78 -4.85 2.88 -9.76
N GLU A 79 -4.84 3.07 -11.07
CA GLU A 79 -4.17 2.14 -11.99
C GLU A 79 -2.66 2.14 -11.77
N THR A 80 -2.09 3.34 -11.63
CA THR A 80 -0.68 3.55 -11.25
C THR A 80 -0.40 2.98 -9.87
N ILE A 81 -1.29 3.19 -8.88
CA ILE A 81 -1.13 2.60 -7.55
C ILE A 81 -1.09 1.08 -7.62
N PHE A 82 -2.03 0.42 -8.30
CA PHE A 82 -2.05 -1.04 -8.38
C PHE A 82 -0.83 -1.60 -9.11
N ALA A 83 -0.37 -0.96 -10.19
CA ALA A 83 0.80 -1.37 -10.96
C ALA A 83 2.08 -1.37 -10.12
N HIS A 84 2.20 -0.41 -9.21
CA HIS A 84 3.36 -0.29 -8.32
C HIS A 84 3.14 -0.90 -6.93
N THR A 85 2.02 -1.59 -6.68
CA THR A 85 1.78 -2.24 -5.38
C THR A 85 1.35 -3.69 -5.55
N VAL A 86 0.08 -3.93 -5.81
CA VAL A 86 -0.52 -5.26 -5.90
C VAL A 86 0.20 -6.13 -6.94
N ASP A 87 0.53 -5.55 -8.10
CA ASP A 87 1.21 -6.27 -9.19
C ASP A 87 2.68 -6.59 -8.84
N LYS A 88 3.31 -5.79 -7.97
CA LYS A 88 4.64 -6.06 -7.40
C LYS A 88 4.60 -6.97 -6.18
N GLY A 89 3.40 -7.38 -5.75
CA GLY A 89 3.23 -8.22 -4.59
C GLY A 89 3.29 -7.49 -3.24
N LEU A 90 2.96 -6.21 -3.21
CA LEU A 90 2.72 -5.48 -1.97
C LEU A 90 1.24 -5.59 -1.58
N VAL A 91 0.97 -5.57 -0.27
CA VAL A 91 -0.41 -5.46 0.24
C VAL A 91 -0.83 -3.99 0.22
N LEU A 92 -1.97 -3.68 -0.38
CA LEU A 92 -2.68 -2.41 -0.18
C LEU A 92 -3.64 -2.56 1.00
N MET A 93 -3.34 -1.85 2.08
CA MET A 93 -4.09 -1.92 3.32
C MET A 93 -5.10 -0.79 3.43
N ASP A 94 -6.27 -1.13 4.00
CA ASP A 94 -7.30 -0.20 4.44
C ASP A 94 -8.07 0.50 3.31
N LEU A 95 -8.15 -0.14 2.13
CA LEU A 95 -8.96 0.37 1.02
C LEU A 95 -10.46 0.17 1.27
N THR A 96 -11.26 1.21 1.07
CA THR A 96 -12.72 1.13 1.15
C THR A 96 -13.25 -0.04 0.31
N ALA A 97 -14.40 -0.61 0.70
CA ALA A 97 -14.99 -1.74 -0.03
C ALA A 97 -15.19 -1.44 -1.52
N GLU A 98 -15.53 -0.19 -1.85
CA GLU A 98 -15.65 0.30 -3.22
C GLU A 98 -14.29 0.33 -3.95
N ALA A 99 -13.27 0.97 -3.38
CA ALA A 99 -11.94 1.04 -3.98
C ALA A 99 -11.29 -0.34 -4.14
N ALA A 100 -11.55 -1.25 -3.19
CA ALA A 100 -11.12 -2.65 -3.29
C ALA A 100 -11.89 -3.43 -4.36
N ARG A 101 -13.19 -3.19 -4.53
CA ARG A 101 -13.98 -3.79 -5.61
C ARG A 101 -13.50 -3.34 -6.99
N ALA A 102 -13.07 -2.08 -7.12
CA ALA A 102 -12.49 -1.57 -8.37
C ALA A 102 -11.24 -2.34 -8.79
N ALA A 103 -10.43 -2.83 -7.84
CA ALA A 103 -9.31 -3.73 -8.14
C ALA A 103 -9.77 -5.11 -8.66
N GLY A 104 -11.01 -5.54 -8.35
CA GLY A 104 -11.60 -6.76 -8.90
C GLY A 104 -10.71 -8.00 -8.75
N SER A 105 -10.52 -8.74 -9.85
CA SER A 105 -9.64 -9.92 -9.92
C SER A 105 -8.16 -9.58 -9.75
N ARG A 106 -7.75 -8.33 -9.98
CA ARG A 106 -6.36 -7.86 -9.80
C ARG A 106 -5.92 -7.90 -8.35
N CYS A 107 -6.86 -7.84 -7.39
CA CYS A 107 -6.56 -7.86 -5.96
C CYS A 107 -5.58 -8.97 -5.56
N ARG A 108 -5.70 -10.18 -6.14
CA ARG A 108 -4.86 -11.36 -5.84
C ARG A 108 -4.69 -11.63 -4.33
N GLY A 109 -5.72 -11.33 -3.52
CA GLY A 109 -5.69 -11.45 -2.05
C GLY A 109 -4.83 -10.40 -1.32
N ARG A 110 -4.35 -9.37 -2.02
CA ARG A 110 -3.43 -8.33 -1.51
C ARG A 110 -4.11 -6.99 -1.19
N VAL A 111 -5.44 -6.96 -1.18
CA VAL A 111 -6.21 -5.77 -0.79
C VAL A 111 -6.99 -6.06 0.50
N GLN A 112 -6.73 -5.26 1.54
CA GLN A 112 -7.35 -5.41 2.86
C GLN A 112 -8.38 -4.31 3.14
N ALA A 113 -9.52 -4.70 3.73
CA ALA A 113 -10.63 -3.81 4.09
C ALA A 113 -10.47 -3.03 5.42
N PRO A 114 -11.15 -1.88 5.54
CA PRO A 114 -11.31 -1.11 6.78
C PRO A 114 -11.95 -1.81 7.95
N ARG A 115 -12.73 -2.89 7.75
CA ARG A 115 -13.33 -3.65 8.85
C ARG A 115 -12.72 -5.03 9.10
N GLY A 116 -11.51 -5.28 8.57
CA GLY A 116 -10.83 -6.57 8.76
C GLY A 116 -11.47 -7.64 7.87
N GLY A 117 -10.66 -8.24 7.01
CA GLY A 117 -11.12 -9.12 5.94
C GLY A 117 -10.38 -8.81 4.64
N VAL A 118 -9.97 -9.85 3.93
CA VAL A 118 -9.51 -9.74 2.54
C VAL A 118 -10.75 -9.54 1.68
N LEU A 119 -10.80 -8.45 0.90
CA LEU A 119 -12.01 -8.06 0.15
C LEU A 119 -12.24 -8.86 -1.14
N CYS A 120 -11.41 -9.86 -1.45
CA CYS A 120 -11.55 -10.62 -2.68
C CYS A 120 -11.60 -12.13 -2.39
N PRO A 121 -12.64 -12.84 -2.86
CA PRO A 121 -12.72 -14.28 -2.73
C PRO A 121 -11.56 -14.92 -3.49
N THR A 122 -10.88 -15.87 -2.85
CA THR A 122 -10.00 -16.80 -3.55
C THR A 122 -10.87 -17.80 -4.29
N GLY A 123 -11.35 -17.45 -5.49
CA GLY A 123 -12.06 -18.39 -6.36
C GLY A 123 -13.19 -17.76 -7.19
N PRO A 124 -13.65 -18.45 -8.26
CA PRO A 124 -14.82 -18.03 -9.01
C PRO A 124 -16.03 -17.99 -8.06
N ALA A 125 -16.87 -16.96 -8.21
CA ALA A 125 -18.10 -16.83 -7.44
C ALA A 125 -18.93 -18.10 -7.60
N VAL A 126 -19.11 -18.85 -6.51
CA VAL A 126 -20.16 -19.87 -6.45
C VAL A 126 -21.48 -19.10 -6.59
N LYS A 127 -22.17 -19.32 -7.72
CA LYS A 127 -23.55 -18.88 -7.86
C LYS A 127 -24.37 -19.71 -6.88
N ASP A 128 -24.95 -19.05 -5.89
CA ASP A 128 -25.93 -19.64 -4.99
C ASP A 128 -27.05 -20.30 -5.82
N ARG A 129 -27.37 -21.54 -5.45
CA ARG A 129 -28.54 -22.29 -5.91
C ARG A 129 -29.67 -22.15 -4.90
#